data_AF-E1VM25-F1
#
_entry.id   AF-E1VM25-F1
#
_cell.length_a   1.000
_cell.length_b   1.000
_cell.length_c   1.000
_cell.angle_alpha   90.00
_cell.angle_beta   90.00
_cell.angle_gamma   90.00
#
_symmetry.space_group_name_H-M   'P 1'
#
loop_
_entity.id
_entity.type
_entity.pdbx_description
1 polymer ?
#
loop_
_entity_poly.entity_id
_entity_poly.type
_entity_poly.pdbx_seq_one_letter_code
_entity_poly.pdbx_strand_id
1 'polypeptide(L)' 'MCLMAMTFEDELAGMDILKILKMCLIHDLGEAIHGDIPAVEKNQHPDKSEQEKADLLHLTRSLDEPHRAGILAGI' A
#
# COMPACT_ATOMS: atom_id res chain seq x y z
N MET A 1 8.35 6.04 -1.77
CA MET A 1 7.78 6.21 -3.13
C MET A 1 7.28 7.62 -3.43
N CYS A 2 6.65 8.36 -2.49
CA CYS A 2 6.00 9.65 -2.80
C CYS A 2 6.91 10.73 -3.41
N LEU A 3 8.13 10.91 -2.89
CA LEU A 3 9.06 11.92 -3.41
C LEU A 3 9.35 11.69 -4.90
N MET A 4 9.60 10.44 -5.28
CA MET A 4 9.82 10.07 -6.68
C MET A 4 8.60 10.37 -7.55
N ALA A 5 7.40 10.04 -7.09
CA ALA A 5 6.17 10.36 -7.81
C ALA A 5 5.99 11.87 -8.03
N MET A 6 6.35 12.70 -7.06
CA MET A 6 6.34 14.17 -7.19
C MET A 6 7.46 14.68 -8.11
N THR A 7 8.67 14.12 -8.01
CA THR A 7 9.81 14.55 -8.85
C THR A 7 9.59 14.27 -10.33
N PHE A 8 8.87 13.20 -10.66
CA PHE A 8 8.62 12.78 -12.03
C PHE A 8 7.16 13.00 -12.45
N GLU A 9 6.42 13.90 -11.81
CA GLU A 9 4.99 14.11 -12.12
C GLU A 9 4.76 14.51 -13.59
N ASP A 10 5.69 15.26 -14.19
CA ASP A 10 5.66 15.64 -15.61
C ASP A 10 5.76 14.43 -16.55
N GLU A 11 6.51 13.39 -16.15
CA GLU A 11 6.66 12.14 -16.89
C GLU A 11 5.46 11.19 -16.69
N LEU A 12 4.63 11.46 -15.69
CA LEU A 12 3.39 10.73 -15.38
C LEU A 12 2.17 11.41 -16.01
N ALA A 13 2.37 12.18 -17.09
CA ALA A 13 1.33 12.93 -17.78
C ALA A 13 0.07 12.10 -18.07
N GLY A 14 -1.09 12.61 -17.67
CA GLY A 14 -2.38 11.93 -17.84
C GLY A 14 -2.75 10.95 -16.72
N MET A 15 -1.87 10.74 -15.73
CA MET A 15 -2.20 9.98 -14.53
C MET A 15 -2.78 10.88 -13.42
N ASP A 16 -3.62 10.30 -12.57
CA ASP A 16 -4.11 10.98 -11.36
C ASP A 16 -3.01 10.95 -10.28
N ILE A 17 -2.23 12.02 -10.20
CA ILE A 17 -1.12 12.16 -9.25
C ILE A 17 -1.62 12.05 -7.81
N LEU A 18 -2.81 12.55 -7.48
CA LEU A 18 -3.37 12.43 -6.13
C LEU A 18 -3.63 10.96 -5.79
N LYS A 19 -4.14 10.18 -6.74
CA LYS A 19 -4.32 8.73 -6.56
C LYS A 19 -2.98 8.01 -6.39
N ILE A 20 -1.95 8.37 -7.16
CA ILE A 20 -0.60 7.81 -7.02
C ILE A 20 -0.04 8.11 -5.64
N LEU A 21 -0.11 9.37 -5.19
CA LEU A 21 0.40 9.76 -3.88
C LEU A 21 -0.34 9.05 -2.74
N LYS A 22 -1.67 8.91 -2.84
CA LYS A 22 -2.45 8.13 -1.87
C LYS A 22 -1.98 6.68 -1.80
N MET A 23 -1.81 6.01 -2.94
CA MET A 23 -1.28 4.65 -2.99
C MET A 23 0.14 4.58 -2.41
N CYS A 24 1.05 5.50 -2.78
CA CYS A 24 2.42 5.52 -2.27
C CYS A 24 2.49 5.71 -0.75
N LEU A 25 1.51 6.39 -0.14
CA LEU A 25 1.44 6.59 1.30
C LEU A 25 0.99 5.33 2.06
N ILE A 26 0.21 4.45 1.42
CA ILE A 26 -0.41 3.31 2.09
C ILE A 26 0.10 1.95 1.61
N HIS A 27 0.93 1.89 0.56
CA HIS A 27 1.35 0.62 -0.06
C HIS A 27 1.94 -0.39 0.93
N ASP A 28 2.84 0.06 1.81
CA ASP A 28 3.49 -0.81 2.80
C ASP A 28 2.72 -0.86 4.14
N LEU A 29 1.49 -0.32 4.22
CA LEU A 29 0.76 -0.27 5.49
C LEU A 29 0.49 -1.69 6.03
N GLY A 30 0.22 -2.66 5.14
CA GLY A 30 0.03 -4.06 5.51
C GLY A 30 1.29 -4.73 6.09
N GLU A 31 2.47 -4.14 5.92
CA GLU A 31 3.73 -4.68 6.43
C GLU A 31 4.08 -4.15 7.82
N ALA A 32 3.32 -3.19 8.37
CA ALA A 32 3.67 -2.55 9.64
C ALA A 32 3.67 -3.51 10.85
N ILE A 33 3.01 -4.67 10.75
CA ILE A 33 2.93 -5.67 11.83
C ILE A 33 4.05 -6.72 11.69
N HIS A 34 4.21 -7.32 10.51
CA HIS A 34 5.12 -8.45 10.29
C HIS A 34 6.36 -8.14 9.43
N GLY A 35 6.50 -6.91 8.94
CA GLY A 35 7.60 -6.47 8.08
C GLY A 35 7.49 -6.96 6.64
N ASP A 36 8.38 -6.47 5.77
CA ASP A 36 8.56 -6.95 4.40
C ASP A 36 9.46 -8.19 4.33
N ILE A 37 9.43 -8.88 3.20
CA ILE A 37 10.39 -9.92 2.83
C ILE A 37 11.24 -9.46 1.64
N PRO A 38 12.55 -9.81 1.60
CA PRO A 38 13.36 -9.54 0.42
C PRO A 38 12.74 -10.13 -0.85
N ALA A 39 12.74 -9.34 -1.94
CA ALA A 39 12.12 -9.77 -3.20
C ALA A 39 12.66 -11.12 -3.73
N VAL A 40 13.94 -11.42 -3.49
CA VAL A 40 14.58 -12.69 -3.88
C VAL A 40 14.08 -13.89 -3.08
N GLU A 41 13.46 -13.67 -1.92
CA GLU A 41 12.94 -14.69 -1.01
C GLU A 41 11.42 -14.88 -1.17
N LYS A 42 10.74 -14.08 -2.01
CA LYS A 42 9.27 -14.08 -2.13
C LYS A 42 8.64 -15.46 -2.34
N ASN A 43 9.28 -16.32 -3.13
CA ASN A 43 8.80 -17.68 -3.42
C ASN A 43 8.87 -18.63 -2.22
N GLN A 44 9.61 -18.27 -1.16
CA GLN A 44 9.74 -19.02 0.08
C GLN A 44 8.64 -18.65 1.09
N HIS A 45 7.85 -17.60 0.81
CA HIS A 45 6.79 -17.08 1.67
C HIS A 45 5.46 -16.96 0.90
N PRO A 46 4.85 -18.09 0.48
CA PRO A 46 3.64 -18.07 -0.34
C PRO A 46 2.45 -17.38 0.35
N ASP A 47 2.41 -17.39 1.68
CA ASP A 47 1.31 -16.83 2.48
C ASP A 47 1.48 -15.33 2.78
N LYS A 48 2.59 -14.70 2.36
CA LYS A 48 2.90 -13.30 2.68
C LYS A 48 1.79 -12.33 2.27
N SER A 49 1.23 -12.53 1.07
CA SER A 49 0.17 -11.66 0.55
C SER A 49 -1.12 -11.74 1.37
N GLU A 50 -1.50 -12.91 1.88
CA GLU A 50 -2.69 -13.05 2.73
C GLU A 50 -2.42 -12.51 4.14
N GLN A 51 -1.18 -12.65 4.63
CA GLN A 51 -0.75 -12.05 5.90
C GLN A 51 -0.84 -10.52 5.85
N GLU A 52 -0.25 -9.87 4.85
CA GLU A 52 -0.30 -8.40 4.68
C GLU A 52 -1.73 -7.88 4.58
N LYS A 53 -2.60 -8.62 3.89
CA LYS A 53 -4.02 -8.30 3.79
C LYS A 53 -4.73 -8.40 5.14
N ALA A 54 -4.45 -9.45 5.92
CA ALA A 54 -4.99 -9.59 7.27
C ALA A 54 -4.49 -8.47 8.20
N ASP A 55 -3.21 -8.11 8.09
CA ASP A 55 -2.59 -7.03 8.86
C ASP A 55 -3.21 -5.68 8.53
N LEU A 56 -3.42 -5.39 7.24
CA LEU A 56 -4.09 -4.17 6.79
C LEU A 56 -5.53 -4.07 7.33
N LEU A 57 -6.28 -5.17 7.30
CA LEU A 57 -7.61 -5.23 7.89
C LEU A 57 -7.57 -5.00 9.41
N HIS A 58 -6.55 -5.53 10.08
CA HIS A 58 -6.33 -5.31 11.51
C HIS A 58 -5.99 -3.86 11.83
N LEU A 59 -5.08 -3.23 11.08
CA LEU A 59 -4.66 -1.83 11.27
C LEU A 59 -5.80 -0.84 11.05
N THR A 60 -6.69 -1.15 10.11
CA THR A 60 -7.82 -0.28 9.76
C THR A 60 -9.10 -0.56 10.56
N ARG A 61 -9.10 -1.52 11.49
CA ARG A 61 -10.30 -2.00 12.20
C ARG A 61 -11.07 -0.93 13.00
N SER A 62 -10.39 0.12 13.42
CA SER A 62 -10.97 1.20 14.24
C SER A 62 -11.53 2.35 13.41
N LEU A 63 -11.33 2.32 12.09
CA LEU A 63 -11.90 3.30 11.17
C LEU A 63 -13.36 2.95 10.86
N ASP A 64 -14.17 3.97 10.66
CA ASP A 64 -15.50 3.83 10.07
C ASP A 64 -15.40 3.40 8.60
N GLU A 65 -16.49 2.81 8.11
CA GLU A 65 -16.52 2.13 6.82
C GLU A 65 -16.10 3.00 5.63
N PRO A 66 -16.49 4.29 5.53
CA PRO A 66 -16.05 5.14 4.41
C PRO A 66 -14.53 5.33 4.36
N HIS A 67 -13.88 5.55 5.50
CA HIS A 67 -12.44 5.75 5.57
C HIS A 67 -11.68 4.44 5.35
N ARG A 68 -12.17 3.34 5.92
CA ARG A 68 -11.60 2.01 5.72
C ARG A 68 -11.68 1.57 4.26
N ALA A 69 -12.84 1.72 3.62
CA ALA A 69 -13.01 1.42 2.20
C ALA A 69 -12.09 2.26 1.31
N GLY A 70 -11.87 3.53 1.65
CA GLY A 70 -10.95 4.41 0.91
C GLY A 70 -9.50 3.93 0.94
N ILE A 71 -9.03 3.39 2.07
CA ILE A 71 -7.69 2.80 2.20
C ILE A 71 -7.61 1.49 1.41
N LEU A 72 -8.60 0.61 1.57
CA LEU A 72 -8.63 -0.70 0.90
C LEU A 72 -8.77 -0.60 -0.64
N ALA A 73 -9.33 0.49 -1.16
CA ALA A 73 -9.44 0.73 -2.60
C ALA A 73 -8.18 1.38 -3.21
N GLY A 74 -7.25 1.86 -2.37
CA GLY A 74 -6.00 2.49 -2.77
C GLY A 74 -4.80 1.54 -2.84
N ILE A 75 -5.02 0.26 -2.52
CA ILE A 75 -4.10 -0.88 -2.64
C ILE A 75 -4.65 -1.80 -3.72
#